data_AF-A0A256YDB4-F1
#
_entry.id   AF-A0A256YDB4-F1
#
_cell.length_a   1.000
_cell.length_b   1.000
_cell.length_c   1.000
_cell.angle_alpha   90.00
_cell.angle_beta   90.00
_cell.angle_gamma   90.00
#
_symmetry.space_group_name_H-M   'P 1'
#
loop_
_entity.id
_entity.type
_entity.pdbx_description
1 polymer ?
#
loop_
_entity_poly.entity_id
_entity_poly.type
_entity_poly.pdbx_seq_one_letter_code
_entity_poly.pdbx_strand_id
1 'polypeptide(L)'
;KKLLKSTFFFAKMVSLVLVGFNKLEASEIKASREIIERYLEKMKKKADCKELKIRLKMKKHSKSFIHEIEAKLYAEKIFNAKAIDRNLYKALDSALSKIVSELK
;
A
#
# COMPACT_ATOMS: atom_id res chain seq x y z
N LYS A 1 -16.96 0.45 37.63
CA LYS A 1 -17.44 0.77 36.26
C LYS A 1 -16.36 1.55 35.51
N LYS A 2 -15.47 0.88 34.77
CA LYS A 2 -14.45 1.54 33.93
C LYS A 2 -14.88 1.34 32.47
N LEU A 3 -15.58 2.35 31.95
CA LEU A 3 -15.94 2.42 30.53
C LEU A 3 -14.66 2.71 29.74
N LEU A 4 -13.98 1.66 29.29
CA LEU A 4 -13.00 1.79 28.22
C LEU A 4 -13.78 2.20 26.98
N LYS A 5 -13.69 3.50 26.64
CA LYS A 5 -14.12 4.05 25.36
C LYS A 5 -13.34 3.33 24.25
N SER A 6 -13.84 2.18 23.84
CA SER A 6 -13.40 1.52 22.61
C SER A 6 -13.92 2.38 21.47
N THR A 7 -13.16 3.41 21.13
CA THR A 7 -13.35 4.19 19.91
C THR A 7 -13.03 3.23 18.77
N PHE A 8 -14.05 2.48 18.35
CA PHE A 8 -14.05 1.77 17.08
C PHE A 8 -14.02 2.83 15.98
N PHE A 9 -12.80 3.28 15.66
CA PHE A 9 -12.55 4.11 14.50
C PHE A 9 -12.69 3.21 13.27
N PHE A 10 -13.92 3.10 12.77
CA PHE A 10 -14.21 2.43 11.50
C PHE A 10 -13.71 3.35 10.37
N ALA A 11 -12.40 3.41 10.18
CA ALA A 11 -11.81 4.09 9.02
C ALA A 11 -12.31 3.41 7.76
N LYS A 12 -13.25 4.09 7.09
CA LYS A 12 -13.89 3.57 5.89
C LYS A 12 -12.97 3.87 4.72
N MET A 13 -12.09 2.94 4.39
CA MET A 13 -11.35 3.05 3.13
C MET A 13 -12.29 2.88 1.95
N VAL A 14 -12.42 3.96 1.18
CA VAL A 14 -13.43 4.11 0.14
C VAL A 14 -12.92 3.57 -1.19
N SER A 15 -11.61 3.62 -1.48
CA SER A 15 -11.09 3.22 -2.80
C SER A 15 -9.64 2.70 -2.78
N LEU A 16 -9.43 1.51 -3.35
CA LEU A 16 -8.11 0.95 -3.67
C LEU A 16 -7.91 1.06 -5.19
N VAL A 17 -6.83 1.72 -5.63
CA VAL A 17 -6.51 1.89 -7.04
C VAL A 17 -5.17 1.25 -7.35
N LEU A 18 -5.18 0.17 -8.13
CA LEU A 18 -3.97 -0.54 -8.58
C LEU A 18 -3.70 -0.20 -10.05
N VAL A 19 -2.57 0.48 -10.30
CA VAL A 19 -2.16 0.90 -11.65
C VAL A 19 -0.91 0.14 -12.05
N GLY A 20 -0.91 -0.51 -13.21
CA GLY A 20 0.26 -1.22 -13.74
C GLY A 20 0.41 -2.68 -13.30
N PHE A 21 -0.50 -3.18 -12.46
CA PHE A 21 -0.56 -4.59 -12.04
C PHE A 21 -1.11 -5.53 -13.13
N ASN A 22 -1.72 -4.99 -14.19
CA ASN A 22 -2.23 -5.78 -15.31
C ASN A 22 -1.14 -6.49 -16.14
N LYS A 23 0.13 -6.19 -15.89
CA LYS A 23 1.28 -6.83 -16.55
C LYS A 23 1.84 -8.02 -15.77
N LEU A 24 1.31 -8.29 -14.58
CA LEU A 24 1.74 -9.36 -13.70
C LEU A 24 0.89 -10.61 -13.92
N GLU A 25 1.43 -11.77 -13.53
CA GLU A 25 0.65 -13.01 -13.54
C GLU A 25 -0.44 -13.01 -12.45
N ALA A 26 -1.49 -13.80 -12.66
CA ALA A 26 -2.62 -13.88 -11.72
C ALA A 26 -2.18 -14.24 -10.29
N SER A 27 -1.19 -15.11 -10.16
CA SER A 27 -0.59 -15.49 -8.87
C SER A 27 0.11 -14.30 -8.19
N GLU A 28 0.83 -13.47 -8.94
CA GLU A 28 1.51 -12.29 -8.42
C GLU A 28 0.53 -11.20 -8.00
N ILE A 29 -0.55 -11.03 -8.78
CA ILE A 29 -1.64 -10.10 -8.44
C ILE A 29 -2.30 -10.54 -7.13
N LYS A 30 -2.59 -11.84 -6.97
CA LYS A 30 -3.21 -12.39 -5.76
C LYS A 30 -2.31 -12.17 -4.54
N ALA A 31 -1.03 -12.52 -4.64
CA ALA A 31 -0.07 -12.32 -3.56
C ALA A 31 0.13 -10.83 -3.22
N SER A 32 0.22 -9.96 -4.23
CA SER A 32 0.33 -8.51 -4.02
C SER A 32 -0.90 -7.97 -3.30
N ARG A 33 -2.10 -8.44 -3.69
CA ARG A 33 -3.36 -8.04 -3.08
C ARG A 33 -3.42 -8.47 -1.61
N GLU A 34 -3.04 -9.69 -1.28
CA GLU A 34 -2.99 -10.16 0.13
C GLU A 34 -2.08 -9.29 0.99
N ILE A 35 -0.90 -8.92 0.47
CA ILE A 35 0.03 -8.01 1.17
C ILE A 35 -0.62 -6.64 1.37
N ILE A 36 -1.21 -6.08 0.31
CA ILE A 36 -1.90 -4.78 0.36
C ILE A 36 -3.01 -4.81 1.40
N GLU A 37 -3.87 -5.83 1.38
CA GLU A 37 -4.99 -5.98 2.33
C GLU A 37 -4.50 -6.02 3.77
N ARG A 38 -3.45 -6.79 4.06
CA ARG A 38 -2.84 -6.85 5.40
C ARG A 38 -2.32 -5.49 5.88
N TYR A 39 -1.68 -4.71 5.00
CA TYR A 39 -1.20 -3.37 5.33
C TYR A 39 -2.35 -2.37 5.46
N LEU A 40 -3.37 -2.52 4.63
CA LEU A 40 -4.56 -1.68 4.60
C LEU A 40 -5.36 -1.82 5.90
N GLU A 41 -5.50 -3.03 6.45
CA GLU A 41 -6.07 -3.24 7.79
C GLU A 41 -5.29 -2.50 8.88
N LYS A 42 -3.95 -2.50 8.81
CA LYS A 42 -3.11 -1.73 9.75
C LYS A 42 -3.28 -0.23 9.59
N MET A 43 -3.38 0.26 8.35
CA MET A 43 -3.58 1.69 8.05
C MET A 43 -4.95 2.17 8.54
N LYS A 44 -6.01 1.39 8.31
CA LYS A 44 -7.37 1.67 8.80
C LYS A 44 -7.44 1.79 10.32
N LYS A 45 -6.67 0.99 11.06
CA LYS A 45 -6.63 1.07 12.53
C LYS A 45 -5.95 2.35 13.04
N LYS A 46 -5.16 3.02 12.20
CA LYS A 46 -4.36 4.19 12.59
C LYS A 46 -4.93 5.51 12.06
N ALA A 47 -5.55 5.53 10.88
CA ALA A 47 -6.02 6.76 10.26
C ALA A 47 -7.25 6.55 9.37
N ASP A 48 -8.04 7.62 9.19
CA ASP A 48 -9.12 7.67 8.21
C ASP A 48 -8.53 7.72 6.79
N CYS A 49 -8.32 6.54 6.22
CA CYS A 49 -7.82 6.37 4.86
C CYS A 49 -8.98 6.52 3.90
N LYS A 50 -8.95 7.49 2.98
CA LYS A 50 -9.99 7.66 1.94
C LYS A 50 -9.67 6.84 0.69
N GLU A 51 -8.45 7.01 0.17
CA GLU A 51 -7.99 6.34 -1.05
C GLU A 51 -6.55 5.86 -0.91
N LEU A 52 -6.27 4.63 -1.34
CA LEU A 52 -4.91 4.12 -1.51
C LEU A 52 -4.66 3.84 -2.98
N LYS A 53 -3.73 4.58 -3.58
CA LYS A 53 -3.31 4.44 -4.96
C LYS A 53 -1.91 3.84 -5.02
N ILE A 54 -1.80 2.66 -5.62
CA ILE A 54 -0.52 1.97 -5.80
C ILE A 54 -0.25 1.86 -7.29
N ARG A 55 0.86 2.43 -7.71
CA ARG A 55 1.32 2.42 -9.10
C ARG A 55 2.57 1.59 -9.21
N LEU A 56 2.48 0.49 -9.95
CA LEU A 56 3.60 -0.30 -10.39
C LEU A 56 4.11 0.21 -11.74
N LYS A 57 5.40 0.50 -11.80
CA LYS A 57 6.15 0.76 -13.01
C LYS A 57 7.28 -0.24 -13.12
N MET A 58 7.21 -1.10 -14.13
CA MET A 58 8.32 -1.97 -14.50
C MET A 58 9.21 -1.23 -15.48
N LYS A 59 10.49 -1.05 -15.12
CA LYS A 59 11.50 -0.46 -16.02
C LYS A 59 12.52 -1.54 -16.39
N LYS A 60 12.81 -1.67 -17.68
CA LYS A 60 13.89 -2.53 -18.18
C LYS A 60 15.19 -1.74 -18.09
N HIS A 61 16.11 -2.15 -17.23
CA HIS A 61 17.42 -1.52 -17.07
C HIS A 61 18.50 -2.47 -17.62
N SER A 62 18.90 -2.24 -18.87
CA SER A 62 19.90 -2.99 -19.65
C SER A 62 19.70 -4.52 -19.72
N LYS A 63 19.97 -5.26 -18.63
CA LYS A 63 19.85 -6.72 -18.50
C LYS A 63 18.92 -7.20 -17.37
N SER A 64 18.31 -6.30 -16.60
CA SER A 64 17.42 -6.66 -15.48
C SER A 64 16.15 -5.83 -15.45
N PHE A 65 15.08 -6.41 -14.94
CA PHE A 65 13.83 -5.71 -14.66
C PHE A 65 13.90 -5.11 -13.26
N ILE A 66 13.52 -3.83 -13.15
CA ILE A 66 13.40 -3.12 -11.87
C ILE A 66 11.93 -2.78 -11.67
N HIS A 67 11.43 -3.06 -10.47
CA HIS A 67 10.07 -2.78 -10.04
C HIS A 67 10.06 -1.50 -9.21
N GLU A 68 9.51 -0.43 -9.79
CA GLU A 68 9.27 0.84 -9.12
C GLU A 68 7.81 0.85 -8.63
N ILE A 69 7.62 0.85 -7.32
CA ILE A 69 6.32 0.99 -6.66
C ILE A 69 6.21 2.42 -6.12
N GLU A 70 5.17 3.12 -6.55
CA GLU A 70 4.75 4.40 -5.99
C GLU A 70 3.40 4.20 -5.29
N ALA A 71 3.39 4.29 -3.96
CA ALA A 71 2.20 4.23 -3.14
C ALA A 71 1.83 5.64 -2.67
N LYS A 72 0.55 6.00 -2.83
CA LYS A 72 -0.03 7.27 -2.38
C LYS A 72 -1.27 6.98 -1.56
N LEU A 73 -1.25 7.37 -0.30
CA LEU A 73 -2.39 7.27 0.60
C LEU A 73 -2.99 8.66 0.80
N TYR A 74 -4.26 8.80 0.47
CA TYR A 74 -5.06 9.99 0.71
C TYR A 74 -5.85 9.77 2.00
N ALA A 75 -5.43 10.42 3.08
CA ALA A 75 -6.13 10.48 4.36
C ALA A 75 -6.46 11.96 4.69
N GLU A 76 -6.45 12.35 5.97
CA GLU A 76 -6.44 13.78 6.34
C GLU A 76 -5.27 14.54 5.70
N LYS A 77 -4.13 13.88 5.56
CA LYS A 77 -2.98 14.36 4.78
C LYS A 77 -2.60 13.33 3.72
N ILE A 78 -1.95 13.81 2.66
CA ILE A 78 -1.48 12.96 1.57
C ILE A 78 -0.12 12.40 1.94
N PHE A 79 -0.03 11.09 2.06
CA PHE A 79 1.23 10.39 2.25
C PHE A 79 1.68 9.79 0.93
N ASN A 80 2.95 9.98 0.59
CA ASN A 80 3.55 9.37 -0.57
C ASN A 80 4.74 8.53 -0.15
N ALA A 81 4.92 7.38 -0.79
CA ALA A 81 6.07 6.54 -0.61
C ALA A 81 6.48 5.95 -1.96
N LYS A 82 7.78 5.90 -2.18
CA LYS A 82 8.36 5.24 -3.35
C LYS A 82 9.37 4.19 -2.89
N ALA A 83 9.35 3.07 -3.57
CA ALA A 83 10.31 2.00 -3.42
C ALA A 83 10.68 1.45 -4.78
N ILE A 84 11.96 1.13 -4.95
CA ILE A 84 12.50 0.59 -6.19
C ILE A 84 13.29 -0.64 -5.79
N ASP A 85 12.90 -1.80 -6.31
CA ASP A 85 13.58 -3.05 -6.01
C ASP A 85 13.56 -4.00 -7.22
N ARG A 86 14.46 -4.98 -7.24
CA ARG A 86 14.43 -6.06 -8.23
C ARG A 86 13.26 -7.00 -7.96
N ASN A 87 12.83 -7.12 -6.70
CA ASN A 87 11.72 -7.97 -6.30
C ASN A 87 10.45 -7.15 -6.05
N LEU A 88 9.37 -7.45 -6.78
CA LEU A 88 8.08 -6.75 -6.69
C LEU A 88 7.56 -6.68 -5.25
N TYR A 89 7.51 -7.83 -4.57
CA TYR A 89 6.97 -7.94 -3.22
C TYR A 89 7.76 -7.10 -2.21
N LYS A 90 9.09 -7.04 -2.38
CA LYS A 90 9.97 -6.27 -1.50
C LYS A 90 9.81 -4.77 -1.72
N ALA A 91 9.67 -4.34 -2.98
CA ALA A 91 9.34 -2.95 -3.29
C ALA A 91 7.97 -2.57 -2.70
N LEU A 92 6.98 -3.44 -2.84
CA LEU A 92 5.62 -3.20 -2.35
C LEU A 92 5.56 -3.14 -0.82
N ASP A 93 6.20 -4.09 -0.14
CA ASP A 93 6.34 -4.10 1.32
C ASP A 93 7.05 -2.84 1.82
N SER A 94 8.17 -2.46 1.20
CA SER A 94 8.93 -1.27 1.58
C SER A 94 8.14 0.03 1.38
N ALA A 95 7.38 0.15 0.29
CA ALA A 95 6.55 1.32 0.04
C ALA A 95 5.39 1.44 1.06
N LEU A 96 4.68 0.33 1.30
CA LEU A 96 3.55 0.32 2.25
C LEU A 96 4.00 0.50 3.69
N SER A 97 5.12 -0.13 4.08
CA SER A 97 5.71 0.00 5.40
C SER A 97 6.07 1.45 5.72
N LYS A 98 6.68 2.18 4.77
CA LYS A 98 6.93 3.63 4.91
C LYS A 98 5.66 4.43 5.19
N ILE A 99 4.57 4.17 4.45
CA ILE A 99 3.29 4.85 4.70
C ILE A 99 2.78 4.53 6.12
N VAL A 100 2.82 3.26 6.56
CA VAL A 100 2.38 2.88 7.91
C VAL A 100 3.24 3.51 9.01
N SER A 101 4.53 3.68 8.78
CA SER A 101 5.43 4.38 9.71
C SER A 101 5.11 5.88 9.82
N GLU A 102 4.71 6.51 8.71
CA GLU A 102 4.30 7.91 8.70
C GLU A 102 2.93 8.14 9.36
N LEU A 103 2.07 7.11 9.39
CA LEU A 103 0.85 7.07 10.19
C LEU A 103 1.23 6.84 11.67
N LYS A 104 1.64 7.91 12.35
CA LYS A 104 1.85 7.94 13.81
C LYS A 104 0.54 7.76 14.55
#